data_AF-A0A1F9DGW4-F1
#
_entry.id   AF-A0A1F9DGW4-F1
#
_cell.length_a   1.000
_cell.length_b   1.000
_cell.length_c   1.000
_cell.angle_alpha   90.00
_cell.angle_beta   90.00
_cell.angle_gamma   90.00
#
_symmetry.space_group_name_H-M   'P 1'
#
loop_
_entity.id
_entity.type
_entity.pdbx_description
1 polymer ?
#
loop_
_entity_poly.entity_id
_entity_poly.type
_entity_poly.pdbx_seq_one_letter_code
_entity_poly.pdbx_strand_id
1 'polypeptide(L)'
;MDVLEIFLDALSQQATAYCVVDGLAVNAYTEPVVSLDLDIVVAARDIEAICAVVAKHFKIERFPKSVNLSSRKSDLRIQLQTDPRYQEFMRNATIKNVLGYEMKVAT
;
A
#
# COMPACT_ATOMS: atom_id res chain seq x y z
N MET A 1 16.73 3.25 -6.23
CA MET A 1 15.34 3.72 -6.47
C MET A 1 14.48 2.90 -5.56
N ASP A 2 14.00 3.51 -4.49
CA ASP A 2 13.14 2.79 -3.55
C ASP A 2 11.69 2.82 -4.07
N VAL A 3 11.09 1.64 -4.23
CA VAL A 3 9.73 1.51 -4.73
C VAL A 3 8.71 1.93 -3.67
N LEU A 4 9.02 1.78 -2.38
CA LEU A 4 8.16 2.23 -1.30
C LEU A 4 8.09 3.74 -1.24
N GLU A 5 9.24 4.42 -1.30
CA GLU A 5 9.31 5.88 -1.32
C GLU A 5 8.46 6.46 -2.46
N ILE A 6 8.62 5.97 -3.70
CA ILE A 6 7.84 6.42 -4.85
C ILE A 6 6.33 6.26 -4.63
N PHE A 7 5.94 5.12 -4.06
CA PHE A 7 4.52 4.84 -3.84
C PHE A 7 3.93 5.70 -2.71
N LEU A 8 4.65 5.85 -1.59
CA LEU A 8 4.23 6.72 -0.48
C LEU A 8 4.17 8.20 -0.92
N ASP A 9 5.10 8.65 -1.75
CA ASP A 9 5.07 9.98 -2.36
C ASP A 9 3.81 10.18 -3.20
N ALA A 10 3.41 9.17 -4.00
CA ALA A 10 2.20 9.23 -4.80
C ALA A 10 0.93 9.33 -3.92
N LEU A 11 0.87 8.59 -2.81
CA LEU A 11 -0.23 8.69 -1.85
C LEU A 11 -0.30 10.08 -1.20
N SER A 12 0.87 10.63 -0.82
CA SER A 12 0.99 11.95 -0.21
C SER A 12 0.58 13.06 -1.17
N GLN A 13 1.05 13.03 -2.42
CA GLN A 13 0.72 14.02 -3.45
C GLN A 13 -0.78 14.05 -3.80
N GLN A 14 -1.45 12.90 -3.75
CA GLN A 14 -2.89 12.80 -3.99
C GLN A 14 -3.73 13.07 -2.72
N ALA A 15 -3.09 13.33 -1.58
CA ALA A 15 -3.73 13.47 -0.27
C ALA A 15 -4.73 12.32 0.03
N THR A 16 -4.40 11.12 -0.42
CA THR A 16 -5.30 9.97 -0.37
C THR A 16 -5.25 9.30 1.01
N ALA A 17 -6.42 8.96 1.54
CA ALA A 17 -6.51 8.11 2.73
C ALA A 17 -6.05 6.69 2.40
N TYR A 18 -5.24 6.10 3.28
CA TYR A 18 -4.75 4.74 3.14
C TYR A 18 -4.47 4.11 4.50
N CYS A 19 -4.36 2.79 4.53
CA CYS A 19 -3.71 2.05 5.61
C CYS A 19 -3.07 0.75 5.11
N VAL A 20 -1.90 0.41 5.65
CA VAL A 20 -1.26 -0.89 5.47
C VAL A 20 -2.03 -1.94 6.28
N VAL A 21 -2.21 -3.12 5.70
CA VAL A 21 -2.92 -4.26 6.30
C VAL A 21 -2.10 -5.54 6.13
N ASP A 22 -2.59 -6.63 6.71
CA ASP A 22 -2.07 -8.00 6.53
C ASP A 22 -0.58 -8.17 6.94
N GLY A 23 0.16 -9.08 6.31
CA GLY A 23 1.46 -9.57 6.77
C GLY A 23 2.47 -8.51 7.18
N LEU A 24 2.69 -7.48 6.35
CA LEU A 24 3.64 -6.41 6.71
C LEU A 24 3.07 -5.41 7.72
N ALA A 25 1.75 -5.27 7.86
CA ALA A 25 1.15 -4.49 8.94
C ALA A 25 1.41 -5.13 10.32
N VAL A 26 1.43 -6.46 10.38
CA VAL A 26 1.70 -7.20 11.63
C VAL A 26 3.07 -6.86 12.21
N ASN A 27 4.07 -6.56 11.37
CA ASN A 27 5.41 -6.13 11.80
C ASN A 27 5.42 -4.83 12.62
N ALA A 28 4.34 -4.06 12.61
CA ALA A 28 4.19 -2.88 13.46
C ALA A 28 3.90 -3.23 14.94
N TYR A 29 3.54 -4.48 15.25
CA TYR A 29 3.01 -4.89 16.56
C TYR A 29 3.70 -6.11 17.18
N THR A 30 4.52 -6.84 16.43
CA THR A 30 5.19 -8.07 16.87
C THR A 30 6.56 -8.23 16.23
N GLU A 31 7.28 -9.30 16.58
CA GLU A 31 8.52 -9.71 15.90
C GLU A 31 8.31 -9.77 14.37
N PRO A 32 9.24 -9.23 13.57
CA PRO A 32 9.06 -9.12 12.13
C PRO A 32 8.90 -10.46 11.42
N VAL A 33 7.85 -10.57 10.60
CA VAL A 33 7.71 -11.60 9.58
C VAL A 33 8.26 -11.12 8.24
N VAL A 34 8.79 -12.07 7.47
CA VAL A 34 9.31 -11.79 6.13
C VAL A 34 8.18 -11.95 5.12
N SER A 35 7.88 -10.87 4.40
CA SER A 35 6.96 -10.85 3.27
C SER A 35 7.53 -9.97 2.15
N LEU A 36 7.19 -10.31 0.90
CA LEU A 36 7.46 -9.49 -0.28
C LEU A 36 6.20 -8.76 -0.76
N ASP A 37 5.09 -8.90 -0.06
CA ASP A 37 3.82 -8.25 -0.38
C ASP A 37 3.51 -7.18 0.67
N LEU A 38 3.37 -5.93 0.21
CA LEU A 38 2.79 -4.83 0.96
C LEU A 38 1.32 -4.70 0.58
N ASP A 39 0.45 -5.19 1.46
CA ASP A 39 -0.99 -5.05 1.33
C ASP A 39 -1.45 -3.69 1.86
N ILE A 40 -2.18 -2.95 1.03
CA ILE A 40 -2.63 -1.60 1.36
C ILE A 40 -4.08 -1.40 0.95
N VAL A 41 -4.83 -0.79 1.85
CA VAL A 41 -6.15 -0.25 1.55
C VAL A 41 -5.97 1.21 1.18
N VAL A 42 -6.58 1.62 0.08
CA VAL A 42 -6.59 3.00 -0.42
C VAL A 42 -8.05 3.40 -0.59
N ALA A 43 -8.38 4.69 -0.41
CA ALA A 43 -9.71 5.19 -0.71
C ALA A 43 -10.15 4.76 -2.13
N ALA A 44 -11.27 4.04 -2.23
CA ALA A 44 -11.68 3.38 -3.48
C ALA A 44 -11.79 4.34 -4.68
N ARG A 45 -12.26 5.57 -4.42
CA ARG A 45 -12.36 6.64 -5.42
C ARG A 45 -11.02 7.13 -5.97
N ASP A 46 -9.92 6.89 -5.27
CA ASP A 46 -8.59 7.44 -5.58
C ASP A 46 -7.68 6.40 -6.27
N ILE A 47 -8.12 5.12 -6.37
CA ILE A 47 -7.32 4.01 -6.93
C ILE A 47 -6.84 4.30 -8.35
N GLU A 48 -7.72 4.77 -9.22
CA GLU A 48 -7.36 5.07 -10.61
C GLU A 48 -6.37 6.23 -10.72
N ALA A 49 -6.53 7.26 -9.87
CA ALA A 49 -5.63 8.40 -9.83
C ALA A 49 -4.22 7.97 -9.39
N ILE A 50 -4.13 7.14 -8.34
CA ILE A 50 -2.85 6.59 -7.87
C ILE A 50 -2.20 5.72 -8.94
N CYS A 51 -2.98 4.83 -9.59
CA CYS A 51 -2.48 4.01 -10.69
C CYS A 51 -1.87 4.86 -11.80
N ALA A 52 -2.52 5.96 -12.19
CA ALA A 52 -2.02 6.88 -13.21
C ALA A 52 -0.68 7.53 -12.81
N VAL A 53 -0.52 7.95 -11.56
CA VAL A 53 0.72 8.56 -11.05
C VAL A 53 1.88 7.58 -11.06
N VAL A 54 1.63 6.33 -10.65
CA VAL A 54 2.69 5.33 -10.45
C VAL A 54 3.00 4.51 -11.71
N ALA A 55 2.19 4.60 -12.77
CA ALA A 55 2.34 3.81 -14.00
C ALA A 55 3.71 3.93 -14.69
N LYS A 56 4.42 5.05 -14.53
CA LYS A 56 5.79 5.22 -15.05
C LYS A 56 6.86 4.41 -14.30
N HIS A 57 6.55 3.92 -13.11
CA HIS A 57 7.48 3.22 -12.22
C HIS A 57 7.11 1.75 -11.98
N PHE A 58 5.83 1.40 -12.17
CA PHE A 58 5.27 0.09 -11.88
C PHE A 58 4.55 -0.52 -13.08
N LYS A 59 4.68 -1.85 -13.22
CA LYS A 59 3.72 -2.66 -13.96
C LYS A 59 2.48 -2.80 -13.09
N ILE A 60 1.31 -2.50 -13.67
CA ILE A 60 0.01 -2.53 -13.00
C ILE A 60 -0.78 -3.72 -13.55
N GLU A 61 -1.26 -4.57 -12.65
CA GLU A 61 -2.11 -5.72 -12.97
C GLU A 61 -3.40 -5.64 -12.16
N ARG A 62 -4.54 -5.71 -12.85
CA ARG A 62 -5.86 -5.54 -12.24
C ARG A 62 -6.54 -6.90 -12.10
N PHE A 63 -7.09 -7.14 -10.92
CA PHE A 63 -7.85 -8.33 -10.56
C PHE A 63 -9.21 -7.91 -9.99
N PRO A 64 -10.18 -8.84 -9.88
CA PRO A 64 -11.52 -8.50 -9.39
C PRO A 64 -11.55 -7.82 -8.01
N LYS A 65 -10.56 -8.10 -7.14
CA LYS A 65 -10.49 -7.60 -5.77
C LYS A 65 -9.20 -6.87 -5.41
N SER A 66 -8.28 -6.73 -6.35
CA SER A 66 -7.01 -6.07 -6.09
C SER A 66 -6.43 -5.41 -7.33
N VAL A 67 -5.54 -4.45 -7.09
CA VAL A 67 -4.62 -3.93 -8.11
C VAL A 67 -3.21 -4.18 -7.61
N ASN A 68 -2.41 -4.92 -8.38
CA ASN A 68 -1.06 -5.28 -8.01
C ASN A 68 -0.07 -4.40 -8.78
N LEU A 69 0.87 -3.81 -8.04
CA LEU A 69 1.95 -2.99 -8.55
C LEU A 69 3.26 -3.75 -8.35
N SER A 70 4.02 -3.93 -9.42
CA SER A 70 5.35 -4.57 -9.38
C SER A 70 6.37 -3.73 -10.13
N SER A 71 7.64 -3.84 -9.76
CA SER A 71 8.74 -3.16 -10.44
C SER A 71 9.79 -4.17 -10.88
N ARG A 72 10.51 -3.88 -11.97
CA ARG A 72 11.68 -4.70 -12.36
C ARG A 72 12.91 -4.44 -11.48
N LYS A 73 12.85 -3.42 -10.61
CA LYS A 73 13.98 -2.98 -9.77
C LYS A 73 13.89 -3.46 -8.31
N SER A 74 12.79 -4.11 -7.92
CA SER A 74 12.55 -4.61 -6.56
C SER A 74 11.61 -5.80 -6.61
N ASP A 75 11.86 -6.81 -5.77
CA ASP A 75 10.97 -7.96 -5.59
C ASP A 75 9.74 -7.65 -4.73
N LEU A 76 9.73 -6.50 -4.05
CA LEU A 76 8.59 -6.03 -3.27
C LEU A 76 7.42 -5.69 -4.21
N ARG A 77 6.26 -6.25 -3.89
CA ARG A 77 4.99 -6.04 -4.59
C ARG A 77 4.06 -5.25 -3.70
N ILE A 78 3.29 -4.33 -4.29
CA ILE A 78 2.29 -3.55 -3.57
C ILE A 78 0.92 -3.99 -4.07
N GLN A 79 0.03 -4.38 -3.16
CA GLN A 79 -1.30 -4.86 -3.49
C GLN A 79 -2.34 -3.91 -2.93
N LEU A 80 -3.04 -3.19 -3.81
CA LEU A 80 -4.14 -2.32 -3.44
C LEU A 80 -5.40 -3.17 -3.27
N GLN A 81 -5.99 -3.21 -2.08
CA GLN A 81 -7.30 -3.85 -1.86
C GLN A 81 -8.42 -2.97 -2.39
N THR A 82 -9.30 -3.55 -3.22
CA THR A 82 -10.43 -2.82 -3.84
C THR A 82 -11.79 -3.19 -3.24
N ASP A 83 -11.86 -4.26 -2.44
CA ASP A 83 -13.11 -4.70 -1.82
C ASP A 83 -13.59 -3.66 -0.79
N PRO A 84 -14.81 -3.10 -0.94
CA PRO A 84 -15.31 -1.99 -0.11
C PRO A 84 -15.28 -2.26 1.39
N ARG A 85 -15.37 -3.54 1.80
CA ARG A 85 -15.33 -3.94 3.22
C ARG A 85 -14.04 -3.51 3.92
N TYR A 86 -12.94 -3.36 3.19
CA TYR A 86 -11.65 -2.96 3.76
C TYR A 86 -11.56 -1.46 4.02
N GLN A 87 -12.45 -0.64 3.46
CA GLN A 87 -12.38 0.83 3.61
C GLN A 87 -12.50 1.26 5.07
N GLU A 88 -13.17 0.47 5.92
CA GLU A 88 -13.33 0.75 7.35
C GLU A 88 -12.01 0.72 8.12
N PHE A 89 -11.01 -0.03 7.66
CA PHE A 89 -9.70 -0.13 8.33
C PHE A 89 -8.94 1.19 8.34
N MET A 90 -9.21 2.09 7.38
CA MET A 90 -8.56 3.40 7.33
C MET A 90 -9.01 4.33 8.47
N ARG A 91 -10.18 4.10 9.07
CA ARG A 91 -10.77 5.01 10.08
C ARG A 91 -9.92 5.14 11.34
N ASN A 92 -9.33 4.03 11.78
CA ASN A 92 -8.58 3.94 13.04
C ASN A 92 -7.08 3.74 12.81
N ALA A 93 -6.61 3.90 11.56
CA ALA A 93 -5.21 3.65 11.24
C ALA A 93 -4.28 4.61 11.99
N THR A 94 -3.20 4.06 12.56
CA THR A 94 -2.22 4.84 13.33
C THR A 94 -0.85 4.81 12.66
N ILE A 95 -0.03 5.82 12.89
CA ILE A 95 1.32 5.87 12.34
C ILE A 95 2.20 4.86 13.07
N LYS A 96 2.87 3.99 12.31
CA LYS A 96 3.80 2.98 12.80
C LYS A 96 4.99 2.86 11.85
N ASN A 97 6.10 2.30 12.35
CA ASN A 97 7.24 1.97 11.52
C ASN A 97 7.04 0.60 10.87
N VAL A 98 7.08 0.54 9.54
CA VAL A 98 7.02 -0.69 8.74
C VAL A 98 8.12 -0.60 7.68
N LEU A 99 9.01 -1.59 7.63
CA LEU A 99 10.17 -1.62 6.71
C LEU A 99 11.03 -0.34 6.78
N GLY A 100 11.11 0.30 7.95
CA GLY A 100 11.88 1.54 8.13
C GLY A 100 11.12 2.83 7.78
N TYR A 101 9.89 2.74 7.28
CA TYR A 101 9.06 3.89 6.91
C TYR A 101 7.93 4.13 7.91
N GLU A 102 7.59 5.39 8.14
CA GLU A 102 6.36 5.76 8.86
C GLU A 102 5.15 5.59 7.94
N MET A 103 4.27 4.65 8.29
CA MET A 103 3.07 4.33 7.52
C MET A 103 1.83 4.33 8.41
N LYS A 104 0.67 4.68 7.83
CA LYS A 104 -0.63 4.45 8.47
C LYS A 104 -0.91 2.94 8.46
N VAL A 105 -1.04 2.32 9.62
CA VAL A 105 -1.29 0.87 9.77
C VAL A 105 -2.63 0.67 10.46
N ALA A 106 -3.44 -0.26 9.95
CA ALA A 106 -4.69 -0.64 10.59
C ALA A 106 -4.46 -1.15 12.03
N THR A 107 -5.46 -0.96 12.89
CA THR A 107 -5.47 -1.38 14.30
C THR A 107 -6.58 -2.37 14.57
#